data_AF-A0A3C1MUI7-F1
#
_entry.id   AF-A0A3C1MUI7-F1
#
_cell.length_a   1.000
_cell.length_b   1.000
_cell.length_c   1.000
_cell.angle_alpha   90.00
_cell.angle_beta   90.00
_cell.angle_gamma   90.00
#
_symmetry.space_group_name_H-M   'P 1'
#
loop_
_entity.id
_entity.type
_entity.pdbx_description
1 polymer ?
#
loop_
_entity_poly.entity_id
_entity_poly.type
_entity_poly.pdbx_seq_one_letter_code
_entity_poly.pdbx_strand_id
1 'polypeptide(L)' 'MPASAQVPAKTLAALLDISEVTVWRWSKSGRLPRPRKLGANTSRFNVGEVRAAIAALAA' A
#
# COMPACT_ATOMS: atom_id res chain seq x y z
N MET A 1 -1.50 -13.78 4.43
CA MET A 1 -1.93 -13.29 3.11
C MET A 1 -0.80 -13.51 2.11
N PRO A 2 -1.06 -14.15 0.95
CA PRO A 2 -0.05 -14.33 -0.11
C PRO A 2 0.37 -12.98 -0.73
N ALA A 3 1.60 -12.91 -1.23
CA ALA A 3 2.27 -11.68 -1.66
C ALA A 3 1.60 -10.94 -2.84
N SER A 4 0.67 -11.57 -3.55
CA SER A 4 -0.02 -11.00 -4.72
C SER A 4 -1.39 -10.39 -4.41
N ALA A 5 -1.82 -10.40 -3.14
CA ALA A 5 -3.12 -9.89 -2.74
C ALA A 5 -3.23 -8.36 -2.98
N GLN A 6 -4.30 -7.96 -3.66
CA GLN A 6 -4.64 -6.55 -3.89
C GLN A 6 -5.55 -6.07 -2.75
N VAL A 7 -5.01 -5.25 -1.86
CA VAL A 7 -5.72 -4.77 -0.66
C VAL A 7 -6.10 -3.29 -0.79
N PRO A 8 -7.20 -2.85 -0.17
CA PRO A 8 -7.53 -1.44 -0.09
C PRO A 8 -6.60 -0.73 0.90
N ALA A 9 -6.51 0.60 0.80
CA ALA A 9 -5.72 1.43 1.71
C ALA A 9 -6.07 1.18 3.19
N LYS A 10 -7.36 0.97 3.52
CA LYS A 10 -7.83 0.64 4.86
C LYS A 10 -7.21 -0.63 5.45
N THR A 11 -7.12 -1.70 4.67
CA THR A 11 -6.49 -2.94 5.13
C THR A 11 -4.99 -2.76 5.26
N LEU A 12 -4.37 -1.99 4.36
CA LEU A 12 -2.94 -1.70 4.43
C LEU A 12 -2.60 -0.85 5.67
N ALA A 13 -3.43 0.14 5.97
CA ALA A 13 -3.38 0.95 7.18
C ALA A 13 -3.41 0.07 8.44
N ALA A 14 -4.36 -0.86 8.53
CA ALA A 14 -4.45 -1.81 9.64
C ALA A 14 -3.24 -2.77 9.73
N LEU A 15 -2.67 -3.19 8.60
CA LEU A 15 -1.49 -4.07 8.57
C LEU A 15 -0.20 -3.38 9.00
N LEU A 16 -0.12 -2.06 8.81
CA LEU A 16 1.05 -1.25 9.08
C LEU A 16 0.91 -0.42 10.36
N ASP A 17 -0.23 -0.53 11.04
CA ASP A 17 -0.61 0.29 12.20
C ASP A 17 -0.46 1.80 11.94
N ILE A 18 -0.88 2.23 10.74
CA ILE A 18 -0.86 3.65 10.32
C ILE A 18 -2.23 4.10 9.85
N SER A 19 -2.44 5.42 9.80
CA SER A 19 -3.64 5.99 9.19
C SER A 19 -3.66 5.78 7.67
N GLU A 20 -4.86 5.62 7.09
CA GLU A 20 -5.08 5.61 5.64
C GLU A 20 -4.50 6.84 4.95
N VAL A 21 -4.52 8.00 5.62
CA VAL A 21 -3.94 9.25 5.11
C VAL A 21 -2.43 9.11 4.91
N THR A 22 -1.74 8.42 5.83
CA THR A 22 -0.30 8.16 5.74
C THR A 22 0.02 7.25 4.56
N VAL A 23 -0.82 6.23 4.30
CA VAL A 23 -0.70 5.37 3.11
C VAL A 23 -0.75 6.19 1.83
N TRP A 24 -1.75 7.07 1.68
CA TRP A 24 -1.87 7.93 0.50
C TRP A 24 -0.71 8.91 0.37
N ARG A 25 -0.27 9.50 1.50
CA ARG A 25 0.87 10.42 1.53
C ARG A 25 2.14 9.70 1.06
N TRP A 26 2.44 8.52 1.59
CA TRP A 26 3.62 7.75 1.21
C TRP A 26 3.56 7.27 -0.24
N SER A 27 2.38 6.92 -0.74
CA SER A 27 2.19 6.60 -2.15
C SER A 27 2.46 7.81 -3.05
N LYS A 28 2.00 9.01 -2.64
CA LYS A 28 2.31 10.27 -3.35
C LYS A 28 3.79 10.64 -3.27
N SER A 29 4.44 10.39 -2.14
CA SER A 29 5.87 10.62 -1.93
C SER A 29 6.78 9.57 -2.61
N GLY A 30 6.23 8.51 -3.20
CA GLY A 30 7.01 7.44 -3.84
C GLY A 30 7.64 6.42 -2.88
N ARG A 31 7.33 6.51 -1.57
CA ARG A 31 7.73 5.52 -0.54
C ARG A 31 6.94 4.23 -0.64
N LEU A 32 5.71 4.29 -1.15
CA LEU A 32 4.86 3.13 -1.39
C LEU A 32 4.59 2.98 -2.90
N PRO A 33 4.33 1.74 -3.37
CA PRO A 33 3.96 1.50 -4.75
C PRO A 33 2.73 2.32 -5.14
N ARG A 34 2.66 2.71 -6.42
CA ARG A 34 1.49 3.44 -6.92
C ARG A 34 0.24 2.56 -6.83
N PRO A 35 -0.90 3.10 -6.37
CA PRO A 35 -2.16 2.39 -6.37
C PRO A 35 -2.50 1.96 -7.80
N ARG A 36 -2.84 0.67 -7.98
CA ARG A 36 -3.41 0.19 -9.23
C ARG A 36 -4.91 0.51 -9.20
N LYS A 37 -5.37 1.28 -10.18
CA LYS A 37 -6.80 1.47 -10.41
C LYS A 37 -7.39 0.19 -10.99
N LEU A 38 -8.20 -0.51 -10.20
CA LEU A 38 -8.99 -1.66 -10.66
C LEU A 38 -10.37 -1.24 -11.18
N GLY A 39 -10.83 -0.03 -10.86
CA GLY A 39 -12.12 0.51 -11.30
C GLY A 39 -12.24 2.02 -11.03
N ALA A 40 -13.38 2.62 -11.41
CA ALA A 40 -13.60 4.07 -11.39
C ALA A 40 -13.28 4.74 -10.04
N ASN A 41 -13.62 4.09 -8.92
CA ASN A 41 -13.34 4.55 -7.55
C ASN A 41 -12.56 3.52 -6.71
N THR A 42 -11.93 2.52 -7.33
CA THR A 42 -11.25 1.44 -6.59
C THR A 42 -9.76 1.41 -6.94
N SER A 43 -8.99 1.99 -6.04
CA SER A 43 -7.52 1.94 -6.04
C SER A 43 -7.06 0.87 -5.04
N ARG A 44 -6.27 -0.10 -5.51
CA ARG A 44 -5.74 -1.18 -4.68
C ARG A 44 -4.21 -1.15 -4.64
N PHE A 45 -3.67 -1.63 -3.52
CA PHE A 45 -2.24 -1.78 -3.30
C PHE A 45 -1.88 -3.25 -3.29
N ASN A 46 -0.77 -3.59 -3.94
CA ASN A 46 -0.23 -4.94 -3.90
C ASN A 46 0.55 -5.14 -2.59
N VAL A 47 0.12 -6.09 -1.74
CA VAL A 47 0.75 -6.32 -0.43
C VAL A 47 2.23 -6.68 -0.56
N GLY A 48 2.62 -7.46 -1.58
CA GLY A 48 4.01 -7.85 -1.79
C GLY A 48 4.90 -6.66 -2.12
N GLU A 49 4.44 -5.79 -3.03
CA GLU A 49 5.17 -4.57 -3.39
C GLU A 49 5.27 -3.60 -2.20
N VAL A 50 4.21 -3.47 -1.40
CA VAL A 50 4.23 -2.63 -0.21
C VAL A 50 5.21 -3.18 0.83
N ARG A 51 5.17 -4.49 1.11
CA ARG A 51 6.11 -5.12 2.05
C ARG A 51 7.55 -4.97 1.59
N ALA A 52 7.83 -5.14 0.30
CA ALA A 52 9.16 -4.93 -0.26
C ALA A 52 9.62 -3.46 -0.12
N ALA A 53 8.75 -2.50 -0.42
CA ALA A 53 9.06 -1.08 -0.29
C ALA A 53 9.33 -0.67 1.17
N ILE A 54 8.58 -1.23 2.12
CA ILE A 54 8.77 -0.96 3.55
C ILE A 54 10.03 -1.65 4.08
N ALA A 55 10.29 -2.89 3.67
CA ALA A 55 11.52 -3.59 4.01
C ALA A 55 12.76 -2.85 3.47
N ALA A 56 12.68 -2.30 2.26
CA ALA A 56 13.73 -1.46 1.68
C ALA A 56 13.90 -0.11 2.40
N LEU A 57 12.89 0.32 3.16
CA LEU A 57 12.94 1.56 3.93
C LEU A 57 13.38 1.39 5.38
N ALA A 58 13.29 0.18 5.89
CA ALA A 58 13.75 -0.20 7.22
C ALA A 58 15.22 -0.67 7.22
N ALA A 59 15.85 -0.77 6.04
CA ALA A 59 17.27 -1.06 5.83
C ALA A 59 18.07 0.24 5.65
#